data_AF-A0A534M2G7-F1
#
_entry.id   AF-A0A534M2G7-F1
#
_cell.length_a   1.000
_cell.length_b   1.000
_cell.length_c   1.000
_cell.angle_alpha   90.00
_cell.angle_beta   90.00
_cell.angle_gamma   90.00
#
_symmetry.space_group_name_H-M   'P 1'
#
loop_
_entity.id
_entity.type
_entity.pdbx_description
1 polymer ?
#
loop_
_entity_poly.entity_id
_entity_poly.type
_entity_poly.pdbx_seq_one_letter_code
_entity_poly.pdbx_strand_id
1 'polypeptide(L)' 'MHPLLLTHCGAGSNASVRDAASAAGEVGIAVLRRGGRALDAVVESIVVLEDDPRLNAGTGSRMRIDGRIQMDAA' A
#
# COMPACT_ATOMS: atom_id res chain seq x y z
N MET A 1 10.12 -22.42 3.45
CA MET A 1 10.35 -21.15 2.72
C MET A 1 10.11 -20.00 3.68
N HIS A 2 11.01 -19.02 3.76
CA HIS A 2 10.77 -17.77 4.48
C HIS A 2 10.41 -16.70 3.44
N PRO A 3 9.10 -16.39 3.26
CA PRO A 3 8.70 -15.36 2.31
C PRO A 3 9.16 -13.97 2.77
N LEU A 4 9.46 -13.12 1.79
CA LEU A 4 9.81 -11.72 1.99
C LEU A 4 8.85 -10.84 1.17
N LEU A 5 8.36 -9.77 1.78
CA LEU A 5 7.50 -8.77 1.17
C LEU A 5 7.90 -7.40 1.73
N LEU A 6 8.04 -6.41 0.84
CA LEU A 6 8.38 -5.03 1.19
C LEU A 6 7.30 -4.10 0.64
N THR A 7 6.96 -3.09 1.43
CA THR A 7 5.98 -2.05 1.13
C THR A 7 6.62 -0.67 1.34
N HIS A 8 6.06 0.37 0.69
CA HIS A 8 6.49 1.75 0.88
C HIS A 8 5.28 2.71 0.80
N CYS A 9 5.44 3.92 1.36
CA CYS A 9 4.39 4.93 1.42
C CYS A 9 4.80 6.24 0.71
N GLY A 10 5.54 6.10 -0.39
CA GLY A 10 6.22 7.20 -1.08
C GLY A 10 7.47 7.72 -0.37
N ALA A 11 8.37 8.36 -1.13
CA ALA A 11 9.54 9.05 -0.60
C ALA A 11 9.19 10.52 -0.28
N GLY A 12 9.84 11.11 0.73
CA GLY A 12 9.54 12.47 1.19
C GLY A 12 8.26 12.61 2.02
N SER A 13 7.57 11.50 2.28
CA SER A 13 6.41 11.45 3.17
C SER A 13 6.78 11.73 4.63
N ASN A 14 5.82 12.22 5.40
CA ASN A 14 6.02 12.56 6.80
C ASN A 14 6.09 11.31 7.70
N ALA A 15 6.42 11.55 8.97
CA ALA A 15 6.50 10.50 9.99
C ALA A 15 5.18 9.77 10.25
N SER A 16 4.03 10.42 10.02
CA SER A 16 2.72 9.92 10.43
C SER A 16 2.14 8.85 9.51
N VAL A 17 2.87 8.45 8.46
CA VAL A 17 2.46 7.37 7.54
C VAL A 17 3.40 6.17 7.56
N ARG A 18 4.41 6.16 8.45
CA ARG A 18 5.39 5.06 8.53
C ARG A 18 4.76 3.75 9.00
N ASP A 19 3.74 3.84 9.83
CA ASP A 19 2.94 2.72 10.32
C ASP A 19 2.17 2.02 9.17
N ALA A 20 1.70 2.78 8.18
CA ALA A 20 0.93 2.24 7.06
C ALA A 20 1.70 1.19 6.24
N ALA A 21 3.02 1.41 6.02
CA ALA A 21 3.87 0.43 5.35
C ALA A 21 3.93 -0.90 6.15
N SER A 22 4.12 -0.82 7.47
CA SER A 22 4.14 -2.01 8.33
C SER A 22 2.80 -2.74 8.28
N ALA A 23 1.69 -2.02 8.44
CA ALA A 23 0.35 -2.60 8.41
C ALA A 23 0.05 -3.32 7.08
N ALA A 24 0.35 -2.69 5.95
CA ALA A 24 0.21 -3.30 4.63
C ALA A 24 1.12 -4.54 4.47
N GLY A 25 2.36 -4.46 4.96
CA GLY A 25 3.31 -5.56 4.90
C GLY A 25 2.87 -6.77 5.72
N GLU A 26 2.29 -6.55 6.90
CA GLU A 26 1.76 -7.60 7.77
C GLU A 26 0.61 -8.38 7.11
N VAL A 27 -0.30 -7.68 6.42
CA VAL A 27 -1.40 -8.30 5.66
C VAL A 27 -0.84 -9.18 4.54
N GLY A 28 0.07 -8.67 3.71
CA GLY A 28 0.66 -9.45 2.61
C GLY A 28 1.49 -10.65 3.10
N ILE A 29 2.28 -10.47 4.17
CA ILE A 29 3.03 -11.57 4.79
C ILE A 29 2.10 -12.66 5.33
N ALA A 30 0.93 -12.30 5.86
CA ALA A 30 -0.06 -13.27 6.32
C ALA A 30 -0.58 -14.15 5.16
N VAL A 31 -0.79 -13.57 3.97
CA VAL A 31 -1.16 -14.31 2.75
C VAL A 31 -0.06 -15.30 2.37
N LEU A 32 1.19 -14.86 2.30
CA LEU A 32 2.32 -15.72 1.94
C LEU A 32 2.55 -16.85 2.95
N ARG A 33 2.40 -16.58 4.25
CA ARG A 33 2.55 -17.59 5.32
C ARG A 33 1.49 -18.69 5.26
N ARG A 34 0.33 -18.40 4.67
CA ARG A 34 -0.75 -19.39 4.44
C ARG A 34 -0.56 -20.19 3.14
N GLY A 35 0.53 -19.96 2.41
CA GLY A 35 0.78 -20.59 1.11
C GLY A 35 0.05 -19.91 -0.05
N GLY A 36 -0.45 -18.69 0.14
CA GLY A 36 -1.06 -17.88 -0.91
C GLY A 36 -0.05 -17.45 -1.98
N ARG A 37 -0.55 -16.96 -3.12
CA ARG A 37 0.30 -16.52 -4.23
C ARG A 37 0.95 -15.18 -3.89
N ALA A 38 2.13 -14.94 -4.47
CA ALA A 38 2.81 -13.65 -4.36
C ALA A 38 1.96 -12.49 -4.89
N LEU A 39 1.22 -12.73 -5.99
CA LEU A 39 0.31 -11.74 -6.56
C LEU A 39 -0.80 -11.34 -5.58
N ASP A 40 -1.44 -12.32 -4.94
CA ASP A 40 -2.51 -12.05 -3.97
C ASP A 40 -1.95 -11.26 -2.78
N ALA A 41 -0.75 -11.63 -2.30
CA ALA A 41 -0.11 -10.93 -1.19
C ALA A 41 0.19 -9.46 -1.48
N VAL A 42 0.69 -9.12 -2.68
CA VAL A 42 0.95 -7.72 -3.04
C VAL A 42 -0.34 -6.94 -3.25
N VAL A 43 -1.38 -7.55 -3.85
CA VAL A 43 -2.68 -6.90 -4.03
C VAL A 43 -3.30 -6.54 -2.69
N GLU A 44 -3.33 -7.48 -1.74
CA GLU A 44 -3.87 -7.23 -0.39
C GLU A 44 -3.07 -6.15 0.36
N SER A 45 -1.74 -6.13 0.21
CA SER A 45 -0.91 -5.04 0.76
C SER A 45 -1.23 -3.68 0.14
N ILE A 46 -1.43 -3.59 -1.18
CA ILE A 46 -1.71 -2.33 -1.87
C ILE A 46 -3.10 -1.79 -1.50
N VAL A 47 -4.12 -2.64 -1.37
CA VAL A 47 -5.46 -2.23 -0.93
C VAL A 47 -5.41 -1.52 0.42
N VAL A 48 -4.64 -2.05 1.39
CA VAL A 48 -4.44 -1.41 2.70
C VAL A 48 -3.82 0.00 2.56
N LEU A 49 -2.90 0.18 1.61
CA LEU A 49 -2.27 1.49 1.37
C LEU A 49 -3.22 2.46 0.63
N GLU A 50 -4.03 1.97 -0.30
CA GLU A 50 -5.02 2.77 -1.04
C GLU A 50 -6.19 3.21 -0.16
N ASP A 51 -6.58 2.39 0.82
CA ASP A 51 -7.65 2.71 1.77
C ASP A 51 -7.19 3.69 2.86
N ASP A 52 -5.88 3.88 3.08
CA ASP A 52 -5.36 4.85 4.04
C ASP A 52 -5.44 6.29 3.49
N PRO A 53 -6.31 7.16 4.02
CA PRO A 53 -6.50 8.51 3.50
C PRO A 53 -5.28 9.41 3.70
N ARG A 54 -4.27 8.99 4.48
CA ARG A 54 -3.03 9.74 4.68
C ARG A 54 -2.07 9.60 3.50
N LEU A 55 -2.26 8.59 2.65
CA LEU A 55 -1.36 8.24 1.55
C LEU A 55 -1.82 8.82 0.21
N ASN A 56 -0.87 9.16 -0.66
CA ASN A 56 -1.18 9.60 -2.02
C ASN A 56 -1.44 8.40 -2.95
N ALA A 57 -2.46 7.63 -2.63
CA ALA A 57 -3.00 6.52 -3.41
C ALA A 57 -4.46 6.33 -2.97
N GLY A 58 -5.30 5.75 -3.82
CA GLY A 58 -6.70 5.46 -3.48
C GLY A 58 -7.45 6.65 -2.88
N THR A 59 -7.95 6.44 -1.67
CA THR A 59 -8.76 7.39 -0.90
C THR A 59 -8.04 8.71 -0.62
N GLY A 60 -6.73 8.70 -0.41
CA GLY A 60 -5.93 9.90 -0.12
C GLY A 60 -5.29 10.57 -1.35
N SER A 61 -5.66 10.14 -2.56
CA SER A 61 -5.08 10.63 -3.81
C SER A 61 -5.08 12.15 -3.91
N ARG A 62 -3.96 12.70 -4.36
CA ARG A 62 -3.79 14.14 -4.55
C ARG A 62 -4.58 14.63 -5.76
N MET A 63 -5.20 15.78 -5.58
CA MET A 63 -5.94 16.46 -6.62
C MET A 63 -5.00 17.10 -7.63
N ARG A 64 -5.36 16.99 -8.91
CA ARG A 64 -4.69 17.72 -9.99
C ARG A 64 -5.07 19.20 -9.95
N ILE A 65 -4.35 20.02 -10.71
CA ILE A 65 -4.62 21.45 -10.82
C ILE A 65 -6.03 21.80 -11.35
N ASP A 66 -6.67 20.88 -12.06
CA ASP A 66 -8.02 21.05 -12.60
C ASP A 66 -9.14 20.63 -11.63
N GLY A 67 -8.80 20.31 -10.38
CA GLY A 67 -9.75 19.95 -9.35
C GLY A 67 -10.19 18.48 -9.35
N ARG A 68 -9.66 17.65 -10.26
CA ARG A 68 -10.04 16.22 -10.37
C ARG A 68 -9.00 15.31 -9.73
N ILE A 69 -9.45 14.13 -9.31
CA ILE A 69 -8.56 13.01 -8.95
C ILE A 69 -8.34 12.16 -10.21
N GLN A 70 -7.09 11.74 -10.42
CA GLN A 70 -6.73 10.72 -11.39
C GLN A 70 -5.67 9.82 -10.74
N MET A 71 -5.80 8.52 -10.94
CA MET A 71 -4.96 7.51 -10.30
C MET A 71 -4.37 6.56 -11.34
N ASP A 72 -3.19 6.03 -11.02
CA ASP A 72 -2.48 5.01 -11.79
C ASP A 72 -2.04 3.89 -10.83
N ALA A 73 -2.01 2.63 -11.29
CA ALA A 73 -1.53 1.47 -10.55
C ALA A 73 -0.94 0.41 -11.50
N ALA A 74 0.00 -0.41 -11.03
CA ALA A 74 0.68 -1.46 -11.82
C ALA A 74 1.17 -2.62 -10.94
#